data_AF-A0AAW2UTE0-F1
#
_entry.id   AF-A0AAW2UTE0-F1
#
_cell.length_a   1.000
_cell.length_b   1.000
_cell.length_c   1.000
_cell.angle_alpha   90.00
_cell.angle_beta   90.00
_cell.angle_gamma   90.00
#
_symmetry.space_group_name_H-M   'P 1'
#
loop_
_entity.id
_entity.type
_entity.pdbx_description
1 polymer ?
#
loop_
_entity_poly.entity_id
_entity_poly.type
_entity_poly.pdbx_seq_one_letter_code
_entity_poly.pdbx_strand_id
1 'polypeptide(L)'
;MCGGEWSDGGVAEVTGVEVAWRGEQWCWSQRGRVSRAAVESPERGRHELVRAGGASKGIGTRAAEQQRRRARATSSELREGMCRAARGRGLGLKFGSRGWGLVARQMRGKEALLNALSALCTSCHETISALNPDAPSAILSLVSSACTKKAQKYREAAFCCLEQVIEAFNNPEFFNMVFPSLLEMGKSLAPTKSGQISSASDDKADEPGSSPAALHDKILSCVTACIHVASIRDILEQQKDFIDFYLFSLSPSFSWTVKMSVFSSTKELCSKLHSSANNLQESSTHTSITAFVHELFYTLTPELLKSLRTVKIGQVHIAAAECLLALTNQYTASPPAQWTELSFMTELLDLCEVEKSEQAKSLLKKSYDILHRLKEDIKP
;
A
#
# COMPACT_ATOMS: atom_id res chain seq x y z
N MET A 1 -0.56 -23.31 69.55
CA MET A 1 -0.37 -21.86 69.30
C MET A 1 -0.43 -21.68 67.79
N CYS A 2 -1.63 -21.42 67.26
CA CYS A 2 -2.06 -20.12 66.67
C CYS A 2 -1.37 -19.89 65.31
N GLY A 3 -2.02 -19.76 64.14
CA GLY A 3 -3.41 -19.47 63.77
C GLY A 3 -3.41 -18.39 62.65
N GLY A 4 -4.21 -18.57 61.58
CA GLY A 4 -4.63 -17.54 60.59
C GLY A 4 -3.56 -17.07 59.58
N GLU A 5 -3.82 -16.64 58.34
CA GLU A 5 -5.01 -16.28 57.56
C GLU A 5 -4.62 -16.20 56.07
N TRP A 6 -5.57 -16.42 55.15
CA TRP A 6 -5.47 -16.03 53.74
C TRP A 6 -5.82 -14.54 53.60
N SER A 7 -5.12 -13.80 52.74
CA SER A 7 -5.64 -12.56 52.13
C SER A 7 -4.93 -12.21 50.83
N ASP A 8 -5.76 -11.93 49.83
CA ASP A 8 -5.48 -11.36 48.50
C ASP A 8 -4.77 -9.99 48.56
N GLY A 9 -4.05 -9.65 47.48
CA GLY A 9 -3.53 -8.28 47.32
C GLY A 9 -2.59 -8.04 46.14
N GLY A 10 -2.87 -8.58 44.95
CA GLY A 10 -2.13 -8.25 43.72
C GLY A 10 -2.77 -7.11 42.93
N VAL A 11 -2.50 -5.86 43.28
CA VAL A 11 -2.86 -4.69 42.45
C VAL A 11 -1.74 -4.45 41.44
N ALA A 12 -1.89 -4.97 40.22
CA ALA A 12 -1.11 -4.52 39.07
C ALA A 12 -1.84 -3.35 38.40
N GLU A 13 -1.57 -2.13 38.86
CA GLU A 13 -2.02 -0.91 38.22
C GLU A 13 -1.04 -0.53 37.10
N VAL A 14 -1.31 -0.93 35.86
CA VAL A 14 -0.58 -0.42 34.69
C VAL A 14 -1.34 0.79 34.15
N THR A 15 -0.92 1.98 34.59
CA THR A 15 -1.52 3.26 34.22
C THR A 15 -1.17 3.69 32.79
N GLY A 16 -2.24 3.90 32.00
CA GLY A 16 -2.45 4.99 31.05
C GLY A 16 -1.28 5.53 30.21
N VAL A 17 -1.33 5.24 28.90
CA VAL A 17 -0.62 6.00 27.86
C VAL A 17 -1.44 7.26 27.53
N GLU A 18 -0.89 8.44 27.80
CA GLU A 18 -1.46 9.70 27.31
C GLU A 18 -0.89 10.04 25.94
N VAL A 19 -1.78 10.18 24.97
CA VAL A 19 -1.44 10.50 23.58
C VAL A 19 -1.91 11.90 23.27
N ALA A 20 -0.95 12.78 22.95
CA ALA A 20 -1.23 14.16 22.56
C ALA A 20 -0.76 14.40 21.12
N TRP A 21 -1.65 14.96 20.30
CA TRP A 21 -1.35 15.39 18.94
C TRP A 21 -0.80 16.82 18.97
N ARG A 22 0.45 17.00 18.53
CA ARG A 22 1.06 18.33 18.43
C ARG A 22 1.67 18.49 17.05
N GLY A 23 1.00 19.29 16.20
CA GLY A 23 1.55 19.80 14.94
C GLY A 23 2.19 18.75 14.03
N GLU A 24 1.40 17.80 13.53
CA GLU A 24 1.77 16.82 12.49
C GLU A 24 2.58 15.58 12.94
N GLN A 25 2.84 15.39 14.24
CA GLN A 25 3.43 14.15 14.78
C GLN A 25 2.70 13.64 16.04
N TRP A 26 2.72 12.32 16.23
CA TRP A 26 2.28 11.66 17.46
C TRP A 26 3.46 11.56 18.43
N CYS A 27 3.32 12.12 19.64
CA CYS A 27 4.29 11.98 20.72
C CYS A 27 3.77 11.03 21.80
N TRP A 28 4.64 10.14 22.28
CA TRP A 28 4.36 9.19 23.36
C TRP A 28 5.16 9.56 24.61
N SER A 29 4.53 9.53 25.78
CA SER A 29 5.22 9.62 27.07
C SER A 29 4.68 8.55 28.00
N GLN A 30 5.56 7.62 28.42
CA GLN A 30 5.28 6.74 29.55
C GLN A 30 5.58 7.50 30.83
N ARG A 31 4.68 7.37 31.82
CA ARG A 31 4.82 8.05 33.10
C ARG A 31 5.97 7.42 33.89
N GLY A 32 7.18 7.97 33.72
CA GLY A 32 8.35 7.61 34.51
C GLY A 32 9.67 7.70 33.73
N ARG A 33 10.40 8.82 33.95
CA ARG A 33 11.79 9.09 33.55
C ARG A 33 11.99 9.68 32.14
N VAL A 34 12.18 10.99 32.11
CA VAL A 34 12.70 11.76 30.96
C VAL A 34 14.20 11.49 30.86
N SER A 35 14.64 10.80 29.81
CA SER A 35 16.05 10.78 29.40
C SER A 35 16.21 11.72 28.20
N ARG A 36 16.91 12.83 28.41
CA ARG A 36 17.21 13.85 27.41
C ARG A 36 18.48 13.41 26.67
N ALA A 37 18.37 12.98 25.42
CA ALA A 37 19.53 12.81 24.54
C ALA A 37 19.80 14.13 23.80
N ALA A 38 20.94 14.74 24.10
CA ALA A 38 21.46 15.90 23.39
C ALA A 38 22.17 15.42 22.11
N VAL A 39 21.89 16.09 20.99
CA VAL A 39 22.80 16.15 19.85
C VAL A 39 22.86 17.61 19.40
N GLU A 40 24.08 18.16 19.49
CA GLU A 40 24.47 19.47 19.03
C GLU A 40 24.34 19.59 17.50
N SER A 41 23.97 20.78 17.02
CA SER A 41 24.27 21.25 15.66
C SER A 41 24.75 22.70 15.74
N PRO A 42 25.82 23.08 15.02
CA PRO A 42 26.44 24.39 15.15
C PRO A 42 25.86 25.44 14.20
N GLU A 43 25.75 26.65 14.75
CA GLU A 43 25.91 28.01 14.20
C GLU A 43 25.40 28.49 12.81
N ARG A 44 25.01 29.79 12.86
CA ARG A 44 24.80 30.83 11.82
C ARG A 44 23.46 30.81 11.07
N GLY A 45 22.70 31.92 10.99
CA GLY A 45 22.99 33.33 11.28
C GLY A 45 21.71 34.18 11.33
N ARG A 46 21.89 35.40 11.85
CA ARG A 46 20.90 36.38 12.33
C ARG A 46 20.15 37.16 11.22
N HIS A 47 18.91 37.53 11.59
CA HIS A 47 18.13 38.76 11.26
C HIS A 47 17.72 38.92 9.78
N GLU A 48 16.48 39.30 9.44
CA GLU A 48 15.81 40.53 9.87
C GLU A 48 14.29 40.47 9.72
N LEU A 49 13.63 41.28 10.55
CA LEU A 49 12.19 41.40 10.76
C LEU A 49 11.63 42.49 9.84
N VAL A 50 10.72 42.17 8.93
CA VAL A 50 9.83 43.18 8.31
C VAL A 50 8.38 42.72 8.38
N ARG A 51 7.61 43.46 9.20
CA ARG A 51 6.15 43.45 9.27
C ARG A 51 5.61 44.17 8.04
N ALA A 52 4.70 43.53 7.31
CA ALA A 52 3.68 44.23 6.52
C ALA A 52 2.37 43.45 6.61
N GLY A 53 1.35 44.10 7.15
CA GLY A 53 0.02 43.54 7.34
C GLY A 53 -0.75 43.43 6.03
N GLY A 54 -1.62 42.43 5.97
CA GLY A 54 -2.60 42.25 4.91
C GLY A 54 -3.69 41.31 5.41
N ALA A 55 -4.70 41.88 6.06
CA ALA A 55 -5.89 41.16 6.48
C ALA A 55 -6.68 40.69 5.25
N SER A 56 -6.94 39.39 5.12
CA SER A 56 -8.04 38.89 4.31
C SER A 56 -8.79 37.78 5.05
N LYS A 57 -10.10 38.02 5.21
CA LYS A 57 -11.15 37.19 5.82
C LYS A 57 -11.03 35.74 5.30
N GLY A 58 -10.98 34.69 6.12
CA GLY A 58 -11.68 34.48 7.38
C GLY A 58 -13.01 33.72 7.22
N ILE A 59 -13.16 32.85 6.20
CA ILE A 59 -14.35 31.97 6.05
C ILE A 59 -13.96 30.49 5.82
N GLY A 60 -12.87 30.20 5.09
CA GLY A 60 -12.42 28.82 4.84
C GLY A 60 -11.76 28.11 6.03
N THR A 61 -11.16 28.85 6.96
CA THR A 61 -10.42 28.26 8.09
C THR A 61 -11.32 27.76 9.20
N ARG A 62 -12.48 28.40 9.46
CA ARG A 62 -13.41 27.94 10.51
C ARG A 62 -14.13 26.65 10.13
N ALA A 63 -14.49 26.46 8.86
CA ALA A 63 -15.10 25.23 8.38
C ALA A 63 -14.11 24.05 8.44
N ALA A 64 -12.86 24.27 8.03
CA ALA A 64 -11.80 23.26 8.11
C ALA A 64 -11.41 22.94 9.58
N GLU A 65 -11.33 23.96 10.44
CA GLU A 65 -11.08 23.81 11.88
C GLU A 65 -12.22 23.06 12.57
N GLN A 66 -13.47 23.33 12.19
CA GLN A 66 -14.64 22.64 12.72
C GLN A 66 -14.75 21.20 12.22
N GLN A 67 -14.34 20.94 10.98
CA GLN A 67 -14.22 19.58 10.44
C GLN A 67 -13.11 18.79 11.16
N ARG A 68 -11.96 19.42 11.44
CA ARG A 68 -10.86 18.81 12.23
C ARG A 68 -11.26 18.57 13.68
N ARG A 69 -11.99 19.50 14.32
CA ARG A 69 -12.51 19.32 15.68
C ARG A 69 -13.57 18.22 15.75
N ARG A 70 -14.44 18.13 14.74
CA ARG A 70 -15.41 17.04 14.60
C ARG A 70 -14.70 15.70 14.42
N ALA A 71 -13.74 15.60 13.50
CA ALA A 71 -12.97 14.38 13.29
C ALA A 71 -12.19 13.94 14.55
N ARG A 72 -11.64 14.90 15.31
CA ARG A 72 -11.01 14.62 16.62
C ARG A 72 -12.02 14.13 17.65
N ALA A 73 -13.21 14.73 17.72
CA ALA A 73 -14.29 14.30 18.60
C ALA A 73 -14.79 12.89 18.22
N THR A 74 -14.94 12.61 16.92
CA THR A 74 -15.35 11.27 16.44
C THR A 74 -14.28 10.22 16.69
N SER A 75 -13.00 10.59 16.56
CA SER A 75 -11.86 9.71 16.90
C SER A 75 -11.78 9.45 18.41
N SER A 76 -12.01 10.46 19.26
CA SER A 76 -12.08 10.27 20.71
C SER A 76 -13.30 9.45 21.14
N GLU A 77 -14.45 9.62 20.48
CA GLU A 77 -15.66 8.83 20.74
C GLU A 77 -15.52 7.38 20.26
N LEU A 78 -14.87 7.14 19.12
CA LEU A 78 -14.52 5.79 18.66
C LEU A 78 -13.53 5.12 19.63
N ARG A 79 -12.49 5.86 20.06
CA ARG A 79 -11.53 5.42 21.06
C ARG A 79 -12.20 5.08 22.37
N GLU A 80 -13.08 5.93 22.89
CA GLU A 80 -13.83 5.65 24.12
C GLU A 80 -14.86 4.52 23.95
N GLY A 81 -15.52 4.42 22.80
CA GLY A 81 -16.46 3.34 22.48
C GLY A 81 -15.76 1.99 22.43
N MET A 82 -14.57 1.94 21.83
CA MET A 82 -13.74 0.74 21.78
C MET A 82 -13.06 0.44 23.12
N CYS A 83 -12.58 1.44 23.87
CA CYS A 83 -12.08 1.24 25.23
C CYS A 83 -13.19 0.83 26.23
N ARG A 84 -14.46 1.16 25.96
CA ARG A 84 -15.61 0.67 26.74
C ARG A 84 -15.98 -0.76 26.35
N ALA A 85 -15.96 -1.10 25.06
CA ALA A 85 -16.14 -2.47 24.58
C ALA A 85 -15.05 -3.43 25.07
N ALA A 86 -13.80 -2.97 25.11
CA ALA A 86 -12.64 -3.72 25.63
C ALA A 86 -12.69 -3.98 27.14
N ARG A 87 -13.43 -3.16 27.91
CA ARG A 87 -13.47 -3.21 29.38
C ARG A 87 -14.54 -4.13 29.97
N GLY A 88 -15.20 -4.95 29.15
CA GLY A 88 -15.94 -6.13 29.63
C GLY A 88 -16.87 -5.90 30.82
N ARG A 89 -17.58 -4.76 30.89
CA ARG A 89 -18.70 -4.58 31.80
C ARG A 89 -19.98 -4.60 30.99
N GLY A 90 -20.75 -5.67 31.23
CA GLY A 90 -21.80 -6.16 30.36
C GLY A 90 -22.84 -5.13 29.95
N LEU A 91 -22.95 -4.94 28.65
CA LEU A 91 -24.20 -4.99 27.90
C LEU A 91 -23.83 -5.66 26.57
N GLY A 92 -24.45 -6.80 26.27
CA GLY A 92 -24.14 -7.62 25.10
C GLY A 92 -24.33 -6.87 23.78
N LEU A 93 -23.28 -6.18 23.33
CA LEU A 93 -23.18 -5.68 21.96
C LEU A 93 -22.36 -6.69 21.17
N LYS A 94 -23.07 -7.63 20.54
CA LYS A 94 -22.51 -8.47 19.49
C LYS A 94 -21.87 -7.56 18.44
N PHE A 95 -20.54 -7.56 18.35
CA PHE A 95 -19.77 -6.95 17.26
C PHE A 95 -19.98 -7.76 15.96
N GLY A 96 -21.22 -7.81 15.48
CA GLY A 96 -21.54 -8.32 14.15
C GLY A 96 -21.56 -7.17 13.15
N SER A 97 -21.43 -7.50 11.85
CA SER A 97 -21.43 -6.59 10.70
C SER A 97 -22.58 -5.55 10.66
N ARG A 98 -23.62 -5.73 11.49
CA ARG A 98 -24.76 -4.83 11.64
C ARG A 98 -24.51 -3.60 12.52
N GLY A 99 -23.59 -3.66 13.49
CA GLY A 99 -23.34 -2.55 14.43
C GLY A 99 -22.67 -1.35 13.78
N TRP A 100 -21.65 -1.60 12.97
CA TRP A 100 -20.94 -0.56 12.20
C TRP A 100 -21.75 -0.03 11.02
N GLY A 101 -22.57 -0.90 10.41
CA GLY A 101 -23.41 -0.56 9.28
C GLY A 101 -24.53 0.47 9.58
N LEU A 102 -24.87 0.69 10.85
CA LEU A 102 -25.86 1.70 11.26
C LEU A 102 -25.19 3.08 11.48
N VAL A 103 -23.99 3.10 12.08
CA VAL A 103 -23.22 4.34 12.29
C VAL A 103 -22.76 4.95 10.96
N ALA A 104 -22.36 4.12 9.99
CA ALA A 104 -21.96 4.57 8.66
C ALA A 104 -23.14 5.03 7.78
N ARG A 105 -24.39 4.72 8.13
CA ARG A 105 -25.56 5.05 7.29
C ARG A 105 -25.96 6.53 7.39
N GLN A 106 -25.76 7.16 8.55
CA GLN A 106 -26.26 8.51 8.85
C GLN A 106 -25.20 9.64 8.75
N MET A 107 -23.91 9.31 8.67
CA MET A 107 -22.84 10.30 8.80
C MET A 107 -22.44 10.94 7.47
N ARG A 108 -22.48 12.28 7.43
CA ARG A 108 -21.82 13.11 6.40
C ARG A 108 -20.31 13.06 6.66
N GLY A 109 -19.53 12.43 5.77
CA GLY A 109 -18.09 12.22 5.94
C GLY A 109 -17.65 10.76 6.20
N LYS A 110 -18.23 9.78 5.50
CA LYS A 110 -17.93 8.35 5.67
C LYS A 110 -16.47 7.98 5.36
N GLU A 111 -15.85 8.72 4.46
CA GLU A 111 -14.42 8.70 4.14
C GLU A 111 -13.54 9.06 5.36
N ALA A 112 -13.97 9.99 6.22
CA ALA A 112 -13.24 10.32 7.45
C ALA A 112 -13.23 9.17 8.46
N LEU A 113 -14.28 8.33 8.47
CA LEU A 113 -14.33 7.12 9.31
C LEU A 113 -13.33 6.07 8.83
N LEU A 114 -13.21 5.88 7.51
CA LEU A 114 -12.22 4.96 6.93
C LEU A 114 -10.80 5.42 7.24
N ASN A 115 -10.52 6.72 7.12
CA ASN A 115 -9.22 7.28 7.47
C ASN A 115 -8.91 7.13 8.98
N ALA A 116 -9.90 7.36 9.84
CA ALA A 116 -9.73 7.15 11.28
C ALA A 116 -9.52 5.67 11.63
N LEU A 117 -10.23 4.76 10.95
CA LEU A 117 -10.07 3.31 11.12
C LEU A 117 -8.68 2.84 10.69
N SER A 118 -8.20 3.29 9.54
CA SER A 118 -6.83 3.04 9.09
C SER A 118 -5.81 3.53 10.12
N ALA A 119 -5.89 4.80 10.54
CA ALA A 119 -4.98 5.35 11.54
C ALA A 119 -5.00 4.57 12.87
N LEU A 120 -6.18 4.09 13.28
CA LEU A 120 -6.32 3.25 14.46
C LEU A 120 -5.64 1.88 14.27
N CYS A 121 -5.81 1.23 13.13
CA CYS A 121 -5.15 -0.04 12.85
C CYS A 121 -3.62 0.14 12.83
N THR A 122 -3.11 1.14 12.11
CA THR A 122 -1.68 1.43 12.03
C THR A 122 -1.07 1.68 13.41
N SER A 123 -1.76 2.41 14.29
CA SER A 123 -1.25 2.76 15.63
C SER A 123 -1.48 1.70 16.72
N CYS A 124 -2.51 0.86 16.59
CA CYS A 124 -2.97 -0.03 17.67
C CYS A 124 -3.14 -1.50 17.24
N HIS A 125 -2.61 -1.93 16.09
CA HIS A 125 -2.78 -3.29 15.56
C HIS A 125 -2.46 -4.38 16.59
N GLU A 126 -1.35 -4.28 17.32
CA GLU A 126 -0.96 -5.27 18.35
C GLU A 126 -2.02 -5.38 19.46
N THR A 127 -2.51 -4.24 19.95
CA THR A 127 -3.52 -4.20 21.01
C THR A 127 -4.86 -4.75 20.54
N ILE A 128 -5.24 -4.45 19.28
CA ILE A 128 -6.47 -4.96 18.67
C ILE A 128 -6.40 -6.49 18.57
N SER A 129 -5.29 -7.03 18.06
CA SER A 129 -5.08 -8.47 17.89
C SER A 129 -4.99 -9.20 19.23
N ALA A 130 -4.32 -8.62 20.24
CA ALA A 130 -4.20 -9.21 21.56
C ALA A 130 -5.54 -9.27 22.31
N LEU A 131 -6.39 -8.24 22.15
CA LEU A 131 -7.69 -8.19 22.78
C LEU A 131 -8.70 -9.14 22.11
N ASN A 132 -8.65 -9.23 20.78
CA ASN A 132 -9.53 -10.09 20.00
C ASN A 132 -8.82 -10.59 18.73
N PRO A 133 -8.36 -11.85 18.70
CA PRO A 133 -7.71 -12.45 17.53
C PRO A 133 -8.56 -12.43 16.25
N ASP A 134 -9.89 -12.38 16.36
CA ASP A 134 -10.81 -12.33 15.22
C ASP A 134 -11.09 -10.89 14.74
N ALA A 135 -10.65 -9.87 15.48
CA ALA A 135 -10.91 -8.48 15.10
C ALA A 135 -10.21 -8.06 13.79
N PRO A 136 -8.95 -8.43 13.51
CA PRO A 136 -8.29 -8.07 12.26
C PRO A 136 -9.04 -8.57 11.02
N SER A 137 -9.49 -9.82 11.02
CA SER A 137 -10.25 -10.41 9.90
C SER A 137 -11.64 -9.76 9.74
N ALA A 138 -12.31 -9.44 10.85
CA ALA A 138 -13.58 -8.71 10.83
C ALA A 138 -13.43 -7.28 10.27
N ILE A 139 -12.36 -6.57 10.66
CA ILE A 139 -12.03 -5.24 10.13
C ILE A 139 -11.73 -5.33 8.63
N LEU A 140 -10.89 -6.29 8.23
CA LEU A 140 -10.56 -6.52 6.83
C LEU A 140 -11.82 -6.76 5.99
N SER A 141 -12.69 -7.69 6.41
CA SER A 141 -13.95 -7.99 5.73
C SER A 141 -14.86 -6.76 5.61
N LEU A 142 -14.95 -5.95 6.67
CA LEU A 142 -15.71 -4.71 6.65
C LEU A 142 -15.17 -3.73 5.60
N VAL A 143 -13.87 -3.50 5.56
CA VAL A 143 -13.23 -2.57 4.61
C VAL A 143 -13.28 -3.11 3.18
N SER A 144 -13.05 -4.40 2.96
CA SER A 144 -13.23 -5.05 1.66
C SER A 144 -14.65 -4.88 1.13
N SER A 145 -15.67 -5.01 2.00
CA SER A 145 -17.07 -4.74 1.62
C SER A 145 -17.35 -3.28 1.28
N ALA A 146 -16.54 -2.35 1.79
CA ALA A 146 -16.62 -0.93 1.46
C ALA A 146 -16.04 -0.63 0.08
N CYS A 147 -15.05 -1.41 -0.38
CA CYS A 147 -14.43 -1.29 -1.70
C CYS A 147 -15.39 -1.63 -2.86
N THR A 148 -16.49 -2.35 -2.59
CA THR A 148 -17.49 -2.69 -3.62
C THR A 148 -18.61 -1.64 -3.75
N LYS A 149 -18.60 -0.57 -2.94
CA LYS A 149 -19.68 0.45 -2.95
C LYS A 149 -19.60 1.34 -4.18
N LYS A 150 -20.76 1.86 -4.63
CA LYS A 150 -20.87 2.65 -5.86
C LYS A 150 -20.25 4.06 -5.78
N ALA A 151 -20.20 4.66 -4.60
CA ALA A 151 -19.70 6.02 -4.43
C ALA A 151 -18.17 6.06 -4.57
N GLN A 152 -17.67 6.76 -5.58
CA GLN A 152 -16.26 6.71 -5.96
C GLN A 152 -15.29 7.25 -4.90
N LYS A 153 -15.48 8.48 -4.42
CA LYS A 153 -14.60 9.08 -3.38
C LYS A 153 -14.55 8.20 -2.11
N TYR A 154 -15.67 7.58 -1.77
CA TYR A 154 -15.74 6.61 -0.67
C TYR A 154 -14.98 5.31 -0.98
N ARG A 155 -15.06 4.83 -2.23
CA ARG A 155 -14.36 3.63 -2.68
C ARG A 155 -12.84 3.81 -2.68
N GLU A 156 -12.36 4.96 -3.13
CA GLU A 156 -10.93 5.31 -3.11
C GLU A 156 -10.40 5.37 -1.67
N ALA A 157 -11.14 6.02 -0.77
CA ALA A 157 -10.83 6.02 0.66
C ALA A 157 -10.87 4.60 1.25
N ALA A 158 -11.77 3.73 0.77
CA ALA A 158 -11.85 2.35 1.22
C ALA A 158 -10.63 1.52 0.79
N PHE A 159 -10.14 1.69 -0.45
CA PHE A 159 -8.92 1.03 -0.89
C PHE A 159 -7.68 1.55 -0.12
N CYS A 160 -7.57 2.87 0.08
CA CYS A 160 -6.46 3.41 0.91
C CYS A 160 -6.52 2.87 2.35
N CYS A 161 -7.72 2.71 2.90
CA CYS A 161 -7.90 2.09 4.22
C CYS A 161 -7.55 0.60 4.19
N LEU A 162 -7.89 -0.11 3.12
CA LEU A 162 -7.63 -1.54 2.96
C LEU A 162 -6.13 -1.82 2.92
N GLU A 163 -5.39 -1.08 2.10
CA GLU A 163 -3.92 -1.10 2.03
C GLU A 163 -3.29 -0.97 3.43
N GLN A 164 -3.64 0.11 4.14
CA GLN A 164 -3.12 0.38 5.49
C GLN A 164 -3.49 -0.72 6.50
N VAL A 165 -4.71 -1.28 6.42
CA VAL A 165 -5.15 -2.37 7.31
C VAL A 165 -4.34 -3.64 7.02
N ILE A 166 -4.09 -3.97 5.76
CA ILE A 166 -3.30 -5.13 5.38
C ILE A 166 -1.88 -5.00 5.94
N GLU A 167 -1.23 -3.87 5.68
CA GLU A 167 0.14 -3.61 6.15
C GLU A 167 0.23 -3.58 7.68
N ALA A 168 -0.72 -2.92 8.36
CA ALA A 168 -0.67 -2.75 9.81
C ALA A 168 -0.79 -4.09 10.56
N PHE A 169 -1.66 -4.99 10.13
CA PHE A 169 -1.82 -6.28 10.81
C PHE A 169 -0.79 -7.32 10.39
N ASN A 170 -0.16 -7.15 9.22
CA ASN A 170 0.87 -8.05 8.69
C ASN A 170 0.51 -9.54 8.81
N ASN A 171 -0.74 -9.88 8.48
CA ASN A 171 -1.27 -11.23 8.61
C ASN A 171 -1.31 -11.93 7.24
N PRO A 172 -0.57 -13.04 7.04
CA PRO A 172 -0.51 -13.75 5.75
C PRO A 172 -1.88 -14.23 5.24
N GLU A 173 -2.79 -14.60 6.13
CA GLU A 173 -4.13 -15.08 5.78
C GLU A 173 -4.94 -14.03 5.00
N PHE A 174 -4.59 -12.74 5.14
CA PHE A 174 -5.28 -11.65 4.45
C PHE A 174 -5.10 -11.72 2.94
N PHE A 175 -4.00 -12.31 2.46
CA PHE A 175 -3.75 -12.49 1.04
C PHE A 175 -4.89 -13.28 0.39
N ASN A 176 -5.13 -14.51 0.86
CA ASN A 176 -6.15 -15.40 0.30
C ASN A 176 -7.58 -14.85 0.45
N MET A 177 -7.83 -14.03 1.47
CA MET A 177 -9.15 -13.41 1.68
C MET A 177 -9.46 -12.26 0.71
N VAL A 178 -8.45 -11.52 0.27
CA VAL A 178 -8.65 -10.22 -0.39
C VAL A 178 -8.14 -10.21 -1.83
N PHE A 179 -7.01 -10.87 -2.10
CA PHE A 179 -6.35 -10.84 -3.39
C PHE A 179 -7.26 -11.26 -4.56
N PRO A 180 -8.04 -12.37 -4.48
CA PRO A 180 -8.93 -12.75 -5.59
C PRO A 180 -9.96 -11.66 -5.94
N SER A 181 -10.54 -11.03 -4.92
CA SER A 181 -11.50 -9.93 -5.12
C SER A 181 -10.85 -8.67 -5.71
N LEU A 182 -9.60 -8.36 -5.34
CA LEU A 182 -8.86 -7.24 -5.93
C LEU A 182 -8.61 -7.46 -7.41
N LEU A 183 -8.24 -8.67 -7.82
CA LEU A 183 -8.02 -9.01 -9.22
C LEU A 183 -9.31 -8.90 -10.05
N GLU A 184 -10.41 -9.43 -9.54
CA GLU A 184 -11.72 -9.34 -10.19
C GLU A 184 -12.13 -7.88 -10.38
N MET A 185 -12.04 -7.07 -9.32
CA MET A 185 -12.34 -5.64 -9.37
C MET A 185 -11.42 -4.92 -10.36
N GLY A 186 -10.12 -5.18 -10.34
CA GLY A 186 -9.17 -4.55 -11.25
C GLY A 186 -9.42 -4.89 -12.72
N LYS A 187 -9.68 -6.16 -13.03
CA LYS A 187 -10.02 -6.61 -14.39
C LYS A 187 -11.34 -5.99 -14.89
N SER A 188 -12.30 -5.76 -14.00
CA SER A 188 -13.60 -5.13 -14.33
C SER A 188 -13.51 -3.63 -14.65
N LEU A 189 -12.43 -2.95 -14.25
CA LEU A 189 -12.20 -1.51 -14.50
C LEU A 189 -11.57 -1.23 -15.86
N ALA A 190 -11.60 -2.21 -16.78
CA ALA A 190 -11.11 -2.06 -18.15
C ALA A 190 -11.60 -0.72 -18.76
N PRO A 191 -10.71 0.10 -19.33
CA PRO A 191 -11.10 1.31 -20.03
C PRO A 191 -12.00 0.93 -21.20
N THR A 192 -13.31 1.14 -21.08
CA THR A 192 -14.24 0.93 -22.17
C THR A 192 -13.89 1.90 -23.29
N LYS A 193 -13.34 1.38 -24.40
CA LYS A 193 -13.38 2.07 -25.69
C LYS A 193 -14.83 2.11 -26.19
N SER A 194 -15.69 2.90 -25.55
CA SER A 194 -16.99 3.22 -26.13
C SER A 194 -16.94 4.65 -26.64
N GLY A 195 -16.75 4.77 -27.95
CA GLY A 195 -17.21 5.95 -28.66
C GLY A 195 -18.73 5.94 -28.58
N GLN A 196 -19.29 6.70 -27.64
CA GLN A 196 -20.69 7.05 -27.66
C GLN A 196 -20.81 8.55 -27.48
N ILE A 197 -20.90 9.22 -28.62
CA ILE A 197 -21.55 10.52 -28.74
C ILE A 197 -22.99 10.30 -28.28
N SER A 198 -23.33 10.83 -27.10
CA SER A 198 -24.70 11.22 -26.80
C SER A 198 -24.67 12.68 -26.34
N SER A 199 -24.94 13.59 -27.28
CA SER A 199 -25.59 14.87 -26.97
C SER A 199 -26.97 14.57 -26.36
N ALA A 200 -27.60 15.35 -25.48
CA ALA A 200 -27.49 16.74 -25.13
C ALA A 200 -28.14 16.99 -23.74
N SER A 201 -27.80 18.13 -23.11
CA SER A 201 -28.40 18.79 -21.92
C SER A 201 -28.42 17.98 -20.61
N ASP A 202 -28.03 18.50 -19.45
CA ASP A 202 -28.29 19.83 -18.88
C ASP A 202 -27.24 20.16 -17.81
N ASP A 203 -27.03 21.45 -17.57
CA ASP A 203 -26.05 22.05 -16.66
C ASP A 203 -26.10 21.47 -15.23
N LYS A 204 -25.05 20.75 -14.83
CA LYS A 204 -24.40 20.91 -13.50
C LYS A 204 -22.90 20.67 -13.65
N ALA A 205 -22.12 21.64 -13.19
CA ALA A 205 -20.68 21.55 -13.03
C ALA A 205 -20.33 20.29 -12.23
N ASP A 206 -19.98 19.24 -12.94
CA ASP A 206 -19.41 18.03 -12.39
C ASP A 206 -18.00 18.39 -11.97
N GLU A 207 -17.78 18.44 -10.65
CA GLU A 207 -16.45 18.31 -10.05
C GLU A 207 -15.69 17.21 -10.80
N PRO A 208 -14.37 17.37 -11.10
CA PRO A 208 -13.63 16.37 -11.87
C PRO A 208 -13.68 15.04 -11.14
N GLY A 209 -14.66 14.21 -11.52
CA GLY A 209 -14.87 12.89 -11.01
C GLY A 209 -13.62 12.12 -11.31
N SER A 210 -12.97 11.65 -10.25
CA SER A 210 -11.78 10.83 -10.34
C SER A 210 -11.97 9.73 -11.40
N SER A 211 -10.94 9.41 -12.16
CA SER A 211 -11.08 8.53 -13.32
C SER A 211 -11.06 7.05 -12.91
N PRO A 212 -11.62 6.12 -13.71
CA PRO A 212 -11.44 4.67 -13.50
C PRO A 212 -9.97 4.25 -13.32
N ALA A 213 -9.03 5.00 -13.92
CA ALA A 213 -7.60 4.78 -13.78
C ALA A 213 -7.07 5.09 -12.35
N ALA A 214 -7.61 6.11 -11.67
CA ALA A 214 -7.23 6.41 -10.29
C ALA A 214 -7.69 5.32 -9.33
N LEU A 215 -8.78 4.63 -9.63
CA LEU A 215 -9.23 3.50 -8.83
C LEU A 215 -8.37 2.26 -9.05
N HIS A 216 -7.97 1.99 -10.30
CA HIS A 216 -7.08 0.88 -10.63
C HIS A 216 -5.71 1.03 -9.95
N ASP A 217 -5.20 2.26 -9.88
CA ASP A 217 -3.99 2.60 -9.10
C ASP A 217 -4.10 2.14 -7.64
N LYS A 218 -5.23 2.43 -6.96
CA LYS A 218 -5.45 2.02 -5.56
C LYS A 218 -5.61 0.52 -5.39
N ILE A 219 -6.16 -0.17 -6.38
CA ILE A 219 -6.21 -1.64 -6.38
C ILE A 219 -4.79 -2.21 -6.44
N LEU A 220 -3.91 -1.68 -7.30
CA LEU A 220 -2.51 -2.10 -7.36
C LEU A 220 -1.75 -1.81 -6.05
N SER A 221 -2.03 -0.69 -5.38
CA SER A 221 -1.50 -0.43 -4.04
C SER A 221 -1.93 -1.52 -3.03
N CYS A 222 -3.21 -1.89 -3.02
CA CYS A 222 -3.69 -2.99 -2.18
C CYS A 222 -3.07 -4.34 -2.55
N VAL A 223 -2.88 -4.62 -3.85
CA VAL A 223 -2.19 -5.85 -4.32
C VAL A 223 -0.74 -5.87 -3.82
N THR A 224 -0.07 -4.71 -3.83
CA THR A 224 1.30 -4.58 -3.30
C THR A 224 1.35 -4.87 -1.81
N ALA A 225 0.42 -4.31 -1.02
CA ALA A 225 0.27 -4.64 0.40
C ALA A 225 -0.04 -6.14 0.62
N CYS A 226 -0.86 -6.75 -0.23
CA CYS A 226 -1.12 -8.19 -0.20
C CYS A 226 0.17 -9.02 -0.42
N ILE A 227 1.01 -8.65 -1.40
CA ILE A 227 2.30 -9.32 -1.64
C ILE A 227 3.22 -9.20 -0.42
N HIS A 228 3.23 -8.03 0.23
CA HIS A 228 4.06 -7.77 1.39
C HIS A 228 3.79 -8.78 2.52
N VAL A 229 2.51 -9.03 2.83
CA VAL A 229 2.10 -9.91 3.94
C VAL A 229 2.00 -11.38 3.56
N ALA A 230 1.85 -11.70 2.27
CA ALA A 230 1.59 -13.06 1.79
C ALA A 230 2.67 -14.08 2.18
N SER A 231 2.26 -15.34 2.28
CA SER A 231 3.21 -16.45 2.27
C SER A 231 3.71 -16.69 0.84
N ILE A 232 4.93 -17.19 0.71
CA ILE A 232 5.50 -17.52 -0.60
C ILE A 232 4.70 -18.61 -1.32
N ARG A 233 4.10 -19.56 -0.57
CA ARG A 233 3.32 -20.66 -1.14
C ARG A 233 2.07 -20.13 -1.84
N ASP A 234 1.35 -19.23 -1.18
CA ASP A 234 0.15 -18.61 -1.76
C ASP A 234 0.49 -17.77 -3.01
N ILE A 235 1.64 -17.07 -3.00
CA ILE A 235 2.12 -16.32 -4.17
C ILE A 235 2.38 -17.26 -5.37
N LEU A 236 3.02 -18.40 -5.14
CA LEU A 236 3.31 -19.37 -6.19
C LEU A 236 2.04 -20.00 -6.77
N GLU A 237 1.03 -20.26 -5.94
CA GLU A 237 -0.28 -20.75 -6.40
C GLU A 237 -0.99 -19.74 -7.32
N GLN A 238 -0.70 -18.44 -7.15
CA GLN A 238 -1.32 -17.33 -7.88
C GLN A 238 -0.43 -16.75 -9.00
N GLN A 239 0.67 -17.42 -9.37
CA GLN A 239 1.65 -16.94 -10.36
C GLN A 239 1.02 -16.43 -11.66
N LYS A 240 0.13 -17.22 -12.27
CA LYS A 240 -0.53 -16.86 -13.52
C LYS A 240 -1.40 -15.61 -13.37
N ASP A 241 -2.10 -15.49 -12.25
CA ASP A 241 -2.99 -14.38 -11.98
C ASP A 241 -2.24 -13.05 -11.80
N PHE A 242 -1.06 -13.08 -11.16
CA PHE A 242 -0.16 -11.92 -11.10
C PHE A 242 0.29 -11.47 -12.48
N ILE A 243 0.80 -12.41 -13.29
CA ILE A 243 1.29 -12.10 -14.64
C ILE A 243 0.17 -11.53 -15.51
N ASP A 244 -0.98 -12.21 -15.56
CA ASP A 244 -2.13 -11.77 -16.36
C ASP A 244 -2.62 -10.39 -15.90
N PHE A 245 -2.64 -10.11 -14.59
CA PHE A 245 -3.07 -8.83 -14.06
C PHE A 245 -2.08 -7.69 -14.34
N TYR A 246 -0.77 -7.95 -14.23
CA TYR A 246 0.25 -6.96 -14.58
C TYR A 246 0.25 -6.65 -16.07
N LEU A 247 0.17 -7.66 -16.94
CA LEU A 247 0.05 -7.46 -18.38
C LEU A 247 -1.19 -6.62 -18.73
N PHE A 248 -2.34 -6.94 -18.12
CA PHE A 248 -3.56 -6.18 -18.28
C PHE A 248 -3.35 -4.70 -17.91
N SER A 249 -2.73 -4.45 -16.76
CA SER A 249 -2.48 -3.12 -16.21
C SER A 249 -1.40 -2.33 -16.96
N LEU A 250 -0.46 -3.00 -17.62
CA LEU A 250 0.57 -2.38 -18.48
C LEU A 250 0.05 -2.05 -19.89
N SER A 251 -1.12 -2.55 -20.26
CA SER A 251 -1.71 -2.30 -21.56
C SER A 251 -1.79 -0.79 -21.86
N PRO A 252 -1.71 -0.38 -23.14
CA PRO A 252 -1.71 1.05 -23.51
C PRO A 252 -3.01 1.78 -23.12
N SER A 253 -4.05 1.04 -22.74
CA SER A 253 -5.33 1.59 -22.29
C SER A 253 -5.25 2.29 -20.93
N PHE A 254 -4.26 1.93 -20.10
CA PHE A 254 -4.08 2.51 -18.78
C PHE A 254 -3.11 3.69 -18.77
N SER A 255 -3.40 4.62 -17.85
CA SER A 255 -2.57 5.80 -17.60
C SER A 255 -1.18 5.42 -17.10
N TRP A 256 -0.24 6.36 -17.21
CA TRP A 256 1.13 6.16 -16.75
C TRP A 256 1.24 5.95 -15.23
N THR A 257 0.31 6.50 -14.42
CA THR A 257 0.32 6.31 -12.97
C THR A 257 -0.01 4.86 -12.59
N VAL A 258 -0.95 4.23 -13.31
CA VAL A 258 -1.24 2.80 -13.15
C VAL A 258 0.00 1.96 -13.48
N LYS A 259 0.71 2.30 -14.56
CA LYS A 259 1.97 1.61 -14.93
C LYS A 259 3.04 1.75 -13.85
N MET A 260 3.20 2.92 -13.25
CA MET A 260 4.11 3.15 -12.11
C MET A 260 3.77 2.24 -10.92
N SER A 261 2.48 2.07 -10.64
CA SER A 261 2.02 1.19 -9.57
C SER A 261 2.25 -0.28 -9.90
N VAL A 262 2.16 -0.69 -11.16
CA VAL A 262 2.63 -2.02 -11.59
C VAL A 262 4.13 -2.16 -11.33
N PHE A 263 4.97 -1.20 -11.74
CA PHE A 263 6.42 -1.26 -11.54
C PHE A 263 6.79 -1.43 -10.06
N SER A 264 6.11 -0.68 -9.19
CA SER A 264 6.32 -0.76 -7.74
C SER A 264 5.88 -2.13 -7.19
N SER A 265 4.71 -2.61 -7.61
CA SER A 265 4.19 -3.93 -7.22
C SER A 265 5.09 -5.07 -7.68
N THR A 266 5.61 -5.01 -8.92
CA THR A 266 6.56 -5.99 -9.46
C THR A 266 7.87 -6.00 -8.67
N LYS A 267 8.39 -4.83 -8.25
CA LYS A 267 9.58 -4.75 -7.39
C LYS A 267 9.35 -5.39 -6.02
N GLU A 268 8.19 -5.17 -5.41
CA GLU A 268 7.82 -5.83 -4.14
C GLU A 268 7.76 -7.35 -4.31
N LEU A 269 7.12 -7.83 -5.39
CA LEU A 269 7.07 -9.25 -5.72
C LEU A 269 8.48 -9.85 -5.90
N CYS A 270 9.36 -9.17 -6.65
CA CYS A 270 10.75 -9.61 -6.80
C CYS A 270 11.46 -9.71 -5.45
N SER A 271 11.27 -8.73 -4.56
CA SER A 271 11.88 -8.71 -3.23
C SER A 271 11.36 -9.84 -2.34
N LYS A 272 10.06 -10.15 -2.42
CA LYS A 272 9.43 -11.26 -1.71
C LYS A 272 9.92 -12.62 -2.21
N LEU A 273 10.04 -12.79 -3.52
CA LEU A 273 10.60 -13.99 -4.15
C LEU A 273 12.08 -14.18 -3.77
N HIS A 274 12.88 -13.10 -3.80
CA HIS A 274 14.29 -13.10 -3.45
C HIS A 274 14.53 -13.52 -2.00
N SER A 275 13.86 -12.84 -1.06
CA SER A 275 13.98 -13.15 0.36
C SER A 275 13.57 -14.59 0.68
N SER A 276 12.54 -15.10 0.01
CA SER A 276 12.10 -16.48 0.19
C SER A 276 13.10 -17.50 -0.36
N ALA A 277 13.67 -17.25 -1.55
CA ALA A 277 14.67 -18.12 -2.16
C ALA A 277 15.92 -18.29 -1.25
N ASN A 278 16.36 -17.21 -0.60
CA ASN A 278 17.53 -17.24 0.29
C ASN A 278 17.25 -17.93 1.64
N ASN A 279 16.01 -17.95 2.10
CA ASN A 279 15.63 -18.44 3.43
C ASN A 279 15.15 -19.91 3.43
N LEU A 280 14.83 -20.48 2.28
CA LEU A 280 14.25 -21.82 2.16
C LEU A 280 15.32 -22.87 1.86
N GLN A 281 15.34 -23.96 2.65
CA GLN A 281 16.14 -25.16 2.36
C GLN A 281 15.45 -26.14 1.39
N GLU A 282 14.16 -25.95 1.11
CA GLU A 282 13.34 -26.89 0.35
C GLU A 282 13.56 -26.71 -1.17
N SER A 283 14.19 -27.72 -1.80
CA SER A 283 14.61 -27.66 -3.21
C SER A 283 13.45 -27.52 -4.20
N SER A 284 12.28 -28.07 -3.88
CA SER A 284 11.07 -27.96 -4.72
C SER A 284 10.55 -26.52 -4.78
N THR A 285 10.43 -25.86 -3.63
CA THR A 285 9.99 -24.46 -3.55
C THR A 285 10.97 -23.53 -4.25
N HIS A 286 12.28 -23.74 -4.10
CA HIS A 286 13.29 -22.97 -4.83
C HIS A 286 13.16 -23.10 -6.36
N THR A 287 12.84 -24.31 -6.84
CA THR A 287 12.60 -24.58 -8.27
C THR A 287 11.37 -23.82 -8.77
N SER A 288 10.27 -23.83 -8.01
CA SER A 288 9.05 -23.08 -8.36
C SER A 288 9.29 -21.56 -8.35
N ILE A 289 10.03 -21.03 -7.37
CA ILE A 289 10.40 -19.61 -7.35
C ILE A 289 11.23 -19.26 -8.59
N THR A 290 12.22 -20.08 -8.93
CA THR A 290 13.07 -19.86 -10.11
C THR A 290 12.23 -19.83 -11.39
N ALA A 291 11.33 -20.80 -11.57
CA ALA A 291 10.42 -20.85 -12.71
C ALA A 291 9.54 -19.60 -12.79
N PHE A 292 8.99 -19.15 -11.65
CA PHE A 292 8.18 -17.94 -11.60
C PHE A 292 8.97 -16.68 -11.95
N VAL A 293 10.17 -16.52 -11.38
CA VAL A 293 11.06 -15.39 -11.70
C VAL A 293 11.36 -15.33 -13.20
N HIS A 294 11.61 -16.48 -13.82
CA HIS A 294 11.90 -16.55 -15.26
C HIS A 294 10.68 -16.14 -16.06
N GLU A 295 9.51 -16.73 -15.78
CA GLU A 295 8.28 -16.39 -16.50
C GLU A 295 7.94 -14.89 -16.35
N LEU A 296 8.07 -14.35 -15.14
CA LEU A 296 7.86 -12.93 -14.85
C LEU A 296 8.83 -12.04 -15.65
N PHE A 297 10.12 -12.40 -15.69
CA PHE A 297 11.15 -11.68 -16.42
C PHE A 297 10.88 -11.64 -17.92
N TYR A 298 10.63 -12.81 -18.54
CA TYR A 298 10.37 -12.90 -19.97
C TYR A 298 9.08 -12.19 -20.39
N THR A 299 8.06 -12.25 -19.54
CA THR A 299 6.73 -11.75 -19.88
C THR A 299 6.61 -10.24 -19.68
N LEU A 300 7.15 -9.70 -18.59
CA LEU A 300 7.00 -8.27 -18.28
C LEU A 300 8.03 -7.39 -18.99
N THR A 301 9.25 -7.88 -19.23
CA THR A 301 10.33 -7.05 -19.81
C THR A 301 9.92 -6.38 -21.12
N PRO A 302 9.34 -7.08 -22.12
CA PRO A 302 8.92 -6.43 -23.37
C PRO A 302 7.89 -5.30 -23.16
N GLU A 303 6.92 -5.49 -22.25
CA GLU A 303 5.93 -4.45 -21.95
C GLU A 303 6.51 -3.28 -21.15
N LEU A 304 7.56 -3.49 -20.35
CA LEU A 304 8.35 -2.42 -19.72
C LEU A 304 9.09 -1.59 -20.76
N LEU A 305 9.78 -2.24 -21.71
CA LEU A 305 10.51 -1.55 -22.80
C LEU A 305 9.55 -0.73 -23.68
N LYS A 306 8.39 -1.29 -24.00
CA LYS A 306 7.32 -0.57 -24.70
C LYS A 306 6.79 0.62 -23.90
N SER A 307 6.70 0.52 -22.57
CA SER A 307 6.32 1.65 -21.72
C SER A 307 7.36 2.78 -21.76
N LEU A 308 8.66 2.44 -21.74
CA LEU A 308 9.78 3.38 -21.93
C LEU A 308 9.74 4.10 -23.28
N ARG A 309 9.31 3.43 -24.35
CA ARG A 309 9.19 4.06 -25.68
C ARG A 309 7.98 4.98 -25.81
N THR A 310 6.89 4.65 -25.13
CA THR A 310 5.59 5.31 -25.36
C THR A 310 5.34 6.49 -24.42
N VAL A 311 5.77 6.41 -23.16
CA VAL A 311 5.43 7.40 -22.13
C VAL A 311 6.53 8.44 -21.99
N LYS A 312 6.36 9.64 -22.54
CA LYS A 312 7.40 10.69 -22.55
C LYS A 312 7.66 11.40 -21.20
N ILE A 313 7.51 10.71 -20.07
CA ILE A 313 7.65 11.27 -18.72
C ILE A 313 8.89 10.68 -18.06
N GLY A 314 9.88 11.51 -17.74
CA GLY A 314 11.17 11.05 -17.21
C GLY A 314 11.08 10.24 -15.91
N GLN A 315 10.14 10.57 -15.01
CA GLN A 315 9.90 9.78 -13.79
C GLN A 315 9.44 8.34 -14.10
N VAL A 316 8.63 8.18 -15.14
CA VAL A 316 8.17 6.86 -15.59
C VAL A 316 9.33 6.06 -16.16
N HIS A 317 10.22 6.72 -16.90
CA HIS A 317 11.42 6.06 -17.43
C HIS A 317 12.33 5.56 -16.31
N ILE A 318 12.58 6.39 -15.29
CA ILE A 318 13.40 6.00 -14.13
C ILE A 318 12.79 4.79 -13.44
N ALA A 319 11.50 4.84 -13.10
CA ALA A 319 10.84 3.74 -12.40
C ALA A 319 10.75 2.45 -13.22
N ALA A 320 10.51 2.55 -14.54
CA ALA A 320 10.54 1.41 -15.44
C ALA A 320 11.94 0.78 -15.51
N ALA A 321 12.98 1.60 -15.60
CA ALA A 321 14.37 1.14 -15.62
C ALA A 321 14.79 0.49 -14.28
N GLU A 322 14.35 1.04 -13.14
CA GLU A 322 14.54 0.42 -11.83
C GLU A 322 13.82 -0.93 -11.71
N CYS A 323 12.59 -1.01 -12.23
CA CYS A 323 11.81 -2.25 -12.25
C CYS A 323 12.49 -3.30 -13.13
N LEU A 324 12.97 -2.92 -14.31
CA LEU A 324 13.73 -3.80 -15.19
C LEU A 324 15.00 -4.30 -14.49
N LEU A 325 15.75 -3.42 -13.84
CA LEU A 325 16.96 -3.82 -13.10
C LEU A 325 16.64 -4.78 -11.95
N ALA A 326 15.55 -4.58 -11.23
CA ALA A 326 15.11 -5.50 -10.18
C ALA A 326 14.79 -6.90 -10.75
N LEU A 327 14.05 -6.95 -11.86
CA LEU A 327 13.76 -8.19 -12.58
C LEU A 327 15.05 -8.88 -13.09
N THR A 328 15.97 -8.11 -13.68
CA THR A 328 17.27 -8.62 -14.16
C THR A 328 18.11 -9.18 -13.02
N ASN A 329 18.22 -8.47 -11.88
CA ASN A 329 18.95 -8.96 -10.72
C ASN A 329 18.34 -10.26 -10.18
N GLN A 330 17.01 -10.34 -10.12
CA GLN A 330 16.34 -11.53 -9.63
C GLN A 330 16.50 -12.72 -10.60
N TYR A 331 16.44 -12.47 -11.91
CA TYR A 331 16.71 -13.49 -12.93
C TYR A 331 18.15 -14.02 -12.85
N THR A 332 19.13 -13.14 -12.64
CA THR A 332 20.56 -13.53 -12.54
C THR A 332 20.93 -14.19 -11.22
N ALA A 333 20.18 -13.95 -10.14
CA ALA A 333 20.34 -14.67 -8.87
C ALA A 333 19.93 -16.15 -8.98
N SER A 334 19.15 -16.51 -10.00
CA SER A 334 18.73 -17.88 -10.27
C SER A 334 18.87 -18.16 -11.76
N PRO A 335 20.10 -18.20 -12.31
CA PRO A 335 20.32 -18.25 -13.74
C PRO A 335 19.81 -19.57 -14.34
N PRO A 336 19.23 -19.56 -15.55
CA PRO A 336 18.78 -20.79 -16.19
C PRO A 336 19.96 -21.70 -16.53
N ALA A 337 19.72 -23.02 -16.45
CA ALA A 337 20.70 -24.02 -16.84
C ALA A 337 21.07 -23.95 -18.35
N GLN A 338 20.19 -23.37 -19.17
CA GLN A 338 20.43 -23.11 -20.59
C GLN A 338 20.01 -21.68 -20.92
N TRP A 339 20.93 -20.92 -21.53
CA TRP A 339 20.61 -19.58 -22.00
C TRP A 339 19.57 -19.67 -23.12
N THR A 340 18.43 -19.00 -22.93
CA THR A 340 17.46 -18.78 -24.01
C THR A 340 17.73 -17.42 -24.62
N GLU A 341 17.76 -17.34 -25.95
CA GLU A 341 17.97 -16.08 -26.63
C GLU A 341 16.89 -15.06 -26.25
N LEU A 342 17.32 -13.97 -25.62
CA LEU A 342 16.46 -12.87 -25.22
C LEU A 342 16.14 -11.98 -26.45
N SER A 343 14.95 -12.16 -27.03
CA SER A 343 14.52 -11.44 -28.24
C SER A 343 14.51 -9.91 -28.09
N PHE A 344 14.41 -9.40 -26.86
CA PHE A 344 14.37 -7.97 -26.55
C PHE A 344 15.75 -7.32 -26.32
N MET A 345 16.86 -8.07 -26.41
CA MET A 345 18.20 -7.51 -26.10
C MET A 345 18.62 -6.38 -27.04
N THR A 346 18.28 -6.49 -28.32
CA THR A 346 18.52 -5.43 -29.31
C THR A 346 17.68 -4.19 -28.98
N GLU A 347 16.41 -4.38 -28.63
CA GLU A 347 15.51 -3.30 -28.21
C GLU A 347 16.01 -2.58 -26.95
N LEU A 348 16.54 -3.30 -25.97
CA LEU A 348 17.14 -2.73 -24.77
C LEU A 348 18.39 -1.90 -25.09
N LEU A 349 19.25 -2.39 -25.99
CA LEU A 349 20.45 -1.65 -26.42
C LEU A 349 20.07 -0.36 -27.14
N ASP A 350 19.12 -0.41 -28.07
CA ASP A 350 18.61 0.77 -28.77
C ASP A 350 18.05 1.80 -27.78
N LEU A 351 17.30 1.34 -26.78
CA LEU A 351 16.75 2.19 -25.71
C LEU A 351 17.83 2.87 -24.88
N CYS A 352 18.95 2.19 -24.59
CA CYS A 352 20.08 2.79 -23.90
C CYS A 352 20.67 3.99 -24.66
N GLU A 353 20.66 3.95 -26.00
CA GLU A 353 21.21 5.02 -26.82
C GLU A 353 20.27 6.22 -26.95
N VAL A 354 18.96 5.96 -27.11
CA VAL A 354 17.96 7.03 -27.32
C VAL A 354 17.40 7.64 -26.04
N GLU A 355 17.61 7.01 -24.88
CA GLU A 355 17.14 7.53 -23.59
C GLU A 355 17.78 8.87 -23.25
N LYS A 356 16.94 9.82 -22.83
CA LYS A 356 17.33 11.21 -22.53
C LYS A 356 17.60 11.44 -21.05
N SER A 357 16.98 10.65 -20.18
CA SER A 357 17.22 10.71 -18.74
C SER A 357 18.51 9.96 -18.41
N GLU A 358 19.54 10.69 -17.96
CA GLU A 358 20.83 10.08 -17.57
C GLU A 358 20.68 9.01 -16.49
N GLN A 359 19.79 9.22 -15.52
CA GLN A 359 19.51 8.22 -14.48
C GLN A 359 18.88 6.96 -15.07
N ALA A 360 17.85 7.10 -15.92
CA ALA A 360 17.20 5.94 -16.55
C ALA A 360 18.19 5.22 -17.48
N LYS A 361 18.97 5.97 -18.27
CA LYS A 361 20.01 5.46 -19.16
C LYS A 361 21.06 4.65 -18.40
N SER A 362 21.55 5.15 -17.27
CA SER A 362 22.50 4.41 -16.42
C SER A 362 21.92 3.10 -15.89
N LEU A 363 20.64 3.09 -15.50
CA LEU A 363 19.96 1.89 -15.03
C LEU A 363 19.75 0.86 -16.16
N LEU A 364 19.33 1.31 -17.34
CA LEU A 364 19.14 0.46 -18.52
C LEU A 364 20.47 -0.17 -18.96
N LYS A 365 21.55 0.62 -19.03
CA LYS A 365 22.89 0.12 -19.34
C LYS A 365 23.33 -0.93 -18.34
N LYS A 366 23.13 -0.69 -17.05
CA LYS A 366 23.43 -1.67 -16.01
C LYS A 366 22.67 -2.99 -16.21
N SER A 367 21.38 -2.93 -16.54
CA SER A 367 20.59 -4.13 -16.85
C SER A 367 21.12 -4.85 -18.09
N TYR A 368 21.45 -4.11 -19.16
CA TYR A 368 22.04 -4.67 -20.38
C TYR A 368 23.38 -5.37 -20.09
N ASP A 369 24.29 -4.72 -19.36
CA ASP A 369 25.62 -5.25 -19.05
C ASP A 369 25.52 -6.54 -18.22
N ILE A 370 24.57 -6.61 -17.28
CA ILE A 370 24.33 -7.82 -16.49
C ILE A 370 23.88 -8.97 -17.41
N LEU A 371 22.91 -8.72 -18.30
CA LEU A 371 22.41 -9.74 -19.23
C LEU A 371 23.45 -10.15 -20.28
N HIS A 372 24.26 -9.20 -20.75
CA HIS A 372 25.34 -9.46 -21.70
C HIS A 372 26.41 -10.36 -21.08
N ARG A 373 26.89 -10.04 -19.88
CA ARG A 373 27.85 -10.89 -19.15
C ARG A 373 27.29 -12.29 -18.91
N LEU A 374 26.03 -12.39 -18.48
CA LEU A 374 25.38 -13.69 -18.27
C LEU A 374 25.32 -14.53 -19.56
N LYS A 375 25.09 -13.88 -20.71
CA LYS A 375 25.14 -14.54 -22.02
C LYS A 375 26.53 -15.07 -22.37
N GLU A 376 27.58 -14.33 -22.03
CA GLU A 376 28.97 -14.74 -22.26
C GLU A 376 29.37 -15.90 -21.34
N ASP A 377 28.96 -15.86 -20.07
CA ASP A 377 29.28 -16.89 -19.07
C ASP A 377 28.60 -18.25 -19.34
N ILE A 378 27.42 -18.25 -19.97
CA ILE A 378 26.65 -19.47 -20.28
C ILE A 378 26.96 -20.02 -21.69
N LYS A 379 27.66 -19.26 -22.53
CA LYS A 379 28.09 -19.75 -23.85
C LYS A 379 29.23 -20.75 -23.67
N PRO A 380 29.12 -21.99 -24.19
CA PRO A 380 30.16 -23.01 -24.05
C PRO A 380 31.44 -22.68 -24.83
#